data_AF-A0A151MUL3-F1
#
_entry.id   AF-A0A151MUL3-F1
#
_cell.length_a   1.000
_cell.length_b   1.000
_cell.length_c   1.000
_cell.angle_alpha   90.00
_cell.angle_beta   90.00
_cell.angle_gamma   90.00
#
_symmetry.space_group_name_H-M   'P 1'
#
loop_
_entity.id
_entity.type
_entity.pdbx_description
1 polymer ?
#
loop_
_entity_poly.entity_id
_entity_poly.type
_entity_poly.pdbx_seq_one_letter_code
_entity_poly.pdbx_strand_id
1 'polypeptide(L)'
;MAGSSGGAGDRAQEEGQDQDTVTGEITAWNFLSETQICVLSKENIEGVQKKLEEFLNFKQLKTSLKEAVILDYYLLGFWWAKEMNFNLTQLSGFMALLNFLLENLSNKHMTVEDNVKELGRTMVGIGEPHSGKSGDLDFFSVDQAKAVISYLKISLLQHYKLYEYLFHSPREELVIGDEAKQTKQVQSA
;
A
#
# COMPACT_ATOMS: atom_id res chain seq x y z
N MET A 1 -5.58 -40.55 -74.56
CA MET A 1 -6.55 -40.94 -73.51
C MET A 1 -6.16 -40.19 -72.24
N ALA A 2 -7.15 -39.50 -71.64
CA ALA A 2 -7.32 -39.01 -70.25
C ALA A 2 -6.08 -38.84 -69.35
N GLY A 3 -5.89 -37.80 -68.54
CA GLY A 3 -6.66 -36.66 -68.02
C GLY A 3 -5.74 -36.01 -66.96
N SER A 4 -5.50 -34.70 -66.97
CA SER A 4 -6.17 -33.63 -66.21
C SER A 4 -6.24 -33.78 -64.68
N SER A 5 -5.99 -32.64 -64.01
CA SER A 5 -6.31 -32.25 -62.62
C SER A 5 -5.36 -32.75 -61.53
N GLY A 6 -4.83 -31.98 -60.59
CA GLY A 6 -4.94 -30.57 -60.15
C GLY A 6 -3.90 -30.41 -59.01
N GLY A 7 -3.32 -29.27 -58.65
CA GLY A 7 -3.92 -27.96 -58.46
C GLY A 7 -4.24 -27.74 -56.97
N ALA A 8 -3.29 -27.22 -56.19
CA ALA A 8 -3.44 -26.46 -54.93
C ALA A 8 -2.01 -26.09 -54.47
N GLY A 9 -1.64 -24.82 -54.23
CA GLY A 9 -2.30 -23.89 -53.31
C GLY A 9 -1.96 -24.36 -51.89
N ASP A 10 -1.40 -23.59 -50.97
CA ASP A 10 -1.53 -22.16 -50.71
C ASP A 10 -0.58 -21.88 -49.52
N ARG A 11 -0.10 -20.63 -49.38
CA ARG A 11 0.03 -19.83 -48.13
C ARG A 11 0.69 -20.44 -46.87
N ALA A 12 1.34 -19.70 -45.97
CA ALA A 12 1.64 -18.29 -45.78
C ALA A 12 2.44 -18.20 -44.45
N GLN A 13 3.01 -17.01 -44.21
CA GLN A 13 3.26 -16.38 -42.90
C GLN A 13 4.41 -16.99 -42.07
N GLU A 14 5.53 -16.26 -41.91
CA GLU A 14 5.69 -15.14 -40.96
C GLU A 14 5.19 -15.48 -39.56
N GLU A 15 6.11 -15.78 -38.64
CA GLU A 15 6.02 -15.30 -37.26
C GLU A 15 7.43 -14.97 -36.75
N GLY A 16 7.75 -13.68 -36.78
CA GLY A 16 8.50 -13.08 -35.69
C GLY A 16 7.53 -12.77 -34.55
N GLN A 17 7.95 -13.03 -33.32
CA GLN A 17 7.43 -12.49 -32.06
C GLN A 17 8.59 -12.71 -31.06
N ASP A 18 9.39 -11.69 -30.74
CA ASP A 18 9.06 -10.71 -29.70
C ASP A 18 7.71 -10.93 -29.05
N GLN A 19 7.76 -11.51 -27.85
CA GLN A 19 6.99 -10.97 -26.74
C GLN A 19 7.55 -11.47 -25.41
N ASP A 20 8.03 -10.49 -24.65
CA ASP A 20 8.02 -10.46 -23.19
C ASP A 20 6.98 -11.41 -22.58
N THR A 21 7.46 -12.32 -21.75
CA THR A 21 6.73 -12.66 -20.53
C THR A 21 7.70 -12.58 -19.37
N VAL A 22 7.97 -11.32 -18.98
CA VAL A 22 8.07 -11.03 -17.55
C VAL A 22 6.77 -11.56 -16.95
N THR A 23 6.79 -12.78 -16.44
CA THR A 23 5.74 -13.28 -15.57
C THR A 23 5.91 -12.60 -14.22
N GLY A 24 5.76 -11.28 -14.23
CA GLY A 24 5.34 -10.53 -13.08
C GLY A 24 3.89 -10.91 -12.88
N GLU A 25 3.65 -11.96 -12.09
CA GLU A 25 2.47 -11.93 -11.23
C GLU A 25 2.66 -10.73 -10.31
N ILE A 26 2.26 -9.57 -10.84
CA ILE A 26 1.96 -8.39 -10.04
C ILE A 26 0.71 -8.81 -9.27
N THR A 27 0.89 -9.41 -8.08
CA THR A 27 -0.15 -9.38 -7.06
C THR A 27 -0.60 -7.93 -6.98
N ALA A 28 -1.89 -7.66 -7.14
CA ALA A 28 -2.46 -6.32 -7.39
C ALA A 28 -2.27 -5.31 -6.22
N TRP A 29 -1.40 -5.66 -5.27
CA TRP A 29 -1.11 -5.02 -3.99
C TRP A 29 0.29 -4.39 -4.03
N ASN A 30 0.60 -3.65 -5.09
CA ASN A 30 1.89 -2.96 -5.22
C ASN A 30 1.91 -1.67 -4.40
N PHE A 31 2.24 -1.78 -3.11
CA PHE A 31 2.55 -0.62 -2.28
C PHE A 31 4.05 -0.31 -2.27
N LEU A 32 4.87 -1.28 -1.84
CA LEU A 32 6.33 -1.19 -1.88
C LEU A 32 6.87 -2.29 -2.80
N SER A 33 7.85 -1.94 -3.63
CA SER A 33 8.56 -2.92 -4.47
C SER A 33 9.37 -3.91 -3.63
N GLU A 34 9.66 -5.09 -4.19
CA GLU A 34 10.52 -6.08 -3.56
C GLU A 34 11.89 -5.51 -3.14
N THR A 35 12.47 -4.66 -4.00
CA THR A 35 13.72 -3.95 -3.71
C THR A 35 13.58 -3.05 -2.49
N GLN A 36 12.49 -2.28 -2.38
CA GLN A 36 12.24 -1.43 -1.21
C GLN A 36 12.08 -2.25 0.07
N ILE A 37 11.31 -3.36 0.03
CA ILE A 37 11.14 -4.26 1.17
C ILE A 37 12.47 -4.88 1.61
N CYS A 38 13.29 -5.36 0.65
CA CYS A 38 14.62 -5.92 0.91
C CYS A 38 15.60 -4.89 1.52
N VAL A 39 15.48 -3.63 1.12
CA VAL A 39 16.25 -2.54 1.72
C VAL A 39 15.78 -2.31 3.16
N LEU A 40 14.47 -2.14 3.40
CA LEU A 40 13.92 -1.90 4.73
C LEU A 40 14.23 -3.05 5.71
N SER A 41 14.24 -4.30 5.24
CA SER A 41 14.45 -5.46 6.10
C SER A 41 15.85 -5.47 6.74
N LYS A 42 16.84 -4.85 6.09
CA LYS A 42 18.25 -4.78 6.53
C LYS A 42 18.55 -3.62 7.48
N GLU A 43 17.61 -2.69 7.64
CA GLU A 43 17.80 -1.48 8.44
C GLU A 43 17.37 -1.66 9.91
N ASN A 44 17.87 -0.78 10.76
CA ASN A 44 17.36 -0.55 12.11
C ASN A 44 16.12 0.37 12.08
N ILE A 45 15.50 0.63 13.22
CA ILE A 45 14.26 1.42 13.30
C ILE A 45 14.40 2.83 12.69
N GLU A 46 15.52 3.52 12.96
CA GLU A 46 15.80 4.86 12.43
C GLU A 46 15.99 4.82 10.90
N GLY A 47 16.68 3.80 10.39
CA GLY A 47 16.90 3.59 8.96
C GLY A 47 15.61 3.24 8.21
N VAL A 48 14.74 2.43 8.81
CA VAL A 48 13.40 2.13 8.27
C VAL A 48 12.57 3.42 8.20
N GLN A 49 12.54 4.21 9.28
CA GLN A 49 11.79 5.47 9.31
C GLN A 49 12.24 6.41 8.19
N LYS A 50 13.55 6.65 8.07
CA LYS A 50 14.10 7.54 7.04
C LYS A 50 13.79 7.05 5.62
N LYS A 51 13.92 5.75 5.36
CA LYS A 51 13.63 5.21 4.03
C LYS A 51 12.15 5.20 3.70
N LEU A 52 11.27 4.96 4.68
CA LEU A 52 9.83 5.08 4.48
C LEU A 52 9.44 6.53 4.16
N GLU A 53 10.03 7.51 4.85
CA GLU A 53 9.86 8.93 4.51
C GLU A 53 10.24 9.21 3.04
N GLU A 54 11.40 8.70 2.60
CA GLU A 54 11.87 8.83 1.21
C GLU A 54 10.94 8.14 0.20
N PHE A 55 10.52 6.89 0.48
CA PHE A 55 9.67 6.10 -0.42
C PHE A 55 8.25 6.65 -0.54
N LEU A 56 7.72 7.23 0.53
CA LEU A 56 6.40 7.86 0.55
C LEU A 56 6.45 9.31 0.05
N ASN A 57 7.65 9.84 -0.22
CA ASN A 57 7.88 11.20 -0.70
C ASN A 57 7.25 12.27 0.22
N PHE A 58 7.34 12.06 1.54
CA PHE A 58 6.92 13.04 2.54
C PHE A 58 7.92 14.18 2.61
N LYS A 59 7.42 15.41 2.70
CA LYS A 59 8.24 16.64 2.66
C LYS A 59 8.00 17.55 3.84
N GLN A 60 6.94 17.30 4.59
CA GLN A 60 6.41 18.18 5.62
C GLN A 60 6.22 17.46 6.94
N LEU A 61 6.96 16.37 7.24
CA LEU A 61 6.81 15.62 8.50
C LEU A 61 6.86 16.48 9.77
N LYS A 62 7.62 17.59 9.75
CA LYS A 62 7.70 18.51 10.90
C LYS A 62 6.50 19.43 11.06
N THR A 63 5.68 19.59 10.02
CA THR A 63 4.61 20.59 9.95
C THR A 63 3.25 20.00 9.59
N SER A 64 3.20 18.77 9.05
CA SER A 64 1.98 18.02 8.77
C SER A 64 1.84 16.86 9.74
N LEU A 65 0.88 17.00 10.65
CA LEU A 65 0.47 15.91 11.54
C LEU A 65 0.03 14.68 10.74
N LYS A 66 -0.59 14.90 9.58
CA LYS A 66 -1.05 13.82 8.69
C LYS A 66 0.11 12.99 8.16
N GLU A 67 1.13 13.61 7.57
CA GLU A 67 2.31 12.86 7.09
C GLU A 67 3.01 12.11 8.24
N ALA A 68 3.15 12.74 9.41
CA ALA A 68 3.78 12.12 10.59
C ALA A 68 3.01 10.87 11.06
N VAL A 69 1.69 10.95 11.19
CA VAL A 69 0.85 9.81 11.63
C VAL A 69 0.86 8.68 10.60
N ILE A 70 0.88 9.00 9.31
CA ILE A 70 0.96 7.98 8.25
C ILE A 70 2.33 7.28 8.29
N LEU A 71 3.42 8.03 8.49
CA LEU A 71 4.74 7.45 8.63
C LEU A 71 4.81 6.52 9.86
N ASP A 72 4.30 6.96 11.01
CA ASP A 72 4.26 6.14 12.23
C ASP A 72 3.44 4.87 12.01
N TYR A 73 2.30 4.95 11.33
CA TYR A 73 1.47 3.79 11.00
C TYR A 73 2.24 2.73 10.20
N TYR A 74 2.98 3.14 9.15
CA TYR A 74 3.77 2.22 8.35
C TYR A 74 5.03 1.72 9.07
N LEU A 75 5.70 2.57 9.84
CA LEU A 75 6.89 2.21 10.62
C LEU A 75 6.55 1.15 11.67
N LEU A 76 5.50 1.38 12.46
CA LEU A 76 5.05 0.45 13.50
C LEU A 76 4.57 -0.87 12.88
N GLY A 77 3.83 -0.79 11.76
CA GLY A 77 3.40 -1.96 11.01
C GLY A 77 4.58 -2.81 10.55
N PHE A 78 5.53 -2.20 9.83
CA PHE A 78 6.71 -2.88 9.34
C PHE A 78 7.52 -3.52 10.47
N TRP A 79 7.70 -2.80 11.58
CA TRP A 79 8.45 -3.30 12.72
C TRP A 79 7.77 -4.49 13.39
N TRP A 80 6.46 -4.40 13.63
CA TRP A 80 5.68 -5.52 14.16
C TRP A 80 5.79 -6.76 13.26
N ALA A 81 5.72 -6.59 11.94
CA ALA A 81 5.85 -7.71 11.00
C ALA A 81 7.26 -8.34 11.03
N LYS A 82 8.31 -7.55 11.26
CA LYS A 82 9.66 -8.07 11.52
C LYS A 82 9.73 -8.89 12.81
N GLU A 83 9.09 -8.44 13.89
CA GLU A 83 9.02 -9.19 15.16
C GLU A 83 8.26 -10.51 15.00
N MET A 84 7.28 -10.56 14.10
CA MET A 84 6.57 -11.78 13.70
C MET A 84 7.37 -12.71 12.78
N ASN A 85 8.62 -12.35 12.43
CA ASN A 85 9.51 -13.10 11.55
C ASN A 85 8.94 -13.35 10.15
N PHE A 86 8.20 -12.39 9.60
CA PHE A 86 7.70 -12.48 8.23
C PHE A 86 8.85 -12.48 7.22
N ASN A 87 8.76 -13.36 6.22
CA ASN A 87 9.69 -13.34 5.08
C ASN A 87 9.40 -12.13 4.15
N LEU A 88 10.24 -11.90 3.13
CA LEU A 88 10.10 -10.72 2.26
C LEU A 88 8.75 -10.66 1.54
N THR A 89 8.21 -11.78 1.06
CA THR A 89 6.89 -11.86 0.42
C THR A 89 5.78 -11.50 1.42
N GLN A 90 5.85 -12.07 2.63
CA GLN A 90 4.91 -11.77 3.72
C GLN A 90 4.98 -10.32 4.19
N LEU A 91 6.19 -9.74 4.27
CA LEU A 91 6.39 -8.32 4.58
C LEU A 91 5.76 -7.43 3.51
N SER A 92 6.02 -7.72 2.24
CA SER A 92 5.43 -6.98 1.11
C SER A 92 3.90 -7.02 1.16
N GLY A 93 3.34 -8.23 1.28
CA GLY A 93 1.90 -8.43 1.37
C GLY A 93 1.25 -7.74 2.57
N PHE A 94 1.90 -7.80 3.73
CA PHE A 94 1.41 -7.11 4.92
C PHE A 94 1.43 -5.59 4.76
N MET A 95 2.53 -5.03 4.23
CA MET A 95 2.64 -3.59 3.99
C MET A 95 1.58 -3.10 3.00
N ALA A 96 1.30 -3.89 1.96
CA ALA A 96 0.25 -3.57 1.02
C ALA A 96 -1.15 -3.66 1.64
N LEU A 97 -1.37 -4.62 2.55
CA LEU A 97 -2.61 -4.71 3.32
C LEU A 97 -2.83 -3.49 4.23
N LEU A 98 -1.77 -3.00 4.87
CA LEU A 98 -1.82 -1.75 5.65
C LEU A 98 -2.21 -0.57 4.76
N ASN A 99 -1.60 -0.44 3.58
CA ASN A 99 -1.88 0.64 2.64
C ASN A 99 -3.32 0.57 2.11
N PHE A 100 -3.79 -0.62 1.73
CA PHE A 100 -5.15 -0.85 1.27
C PHE A 100 -6.20 -0.36 2.27
N LEU A 101 -6.07 -0.73 3.54
CA LEU A 101 -7.03 -0.32 4.56
C LEU A 101 -6.97 1.19 4.82
N LEU A 102 -5.77 1.78 4.74
CA LEU A 102 -5.58 3.21 4.92
C LEU A 102 -6.15 4.00 3.73
N GLU A 103 -5.99 3.53 2.49
CA GLU A 103 -6.56 4.13 1.27
C GLU A 103 -8.09 4.05 1.26
N ASN A 104 -8.65 2.93 1.70
CA ASN A 104 -10.09 2.77 1.87
C ASN A 104 -10.67 3.85 2.80
N LEU A 105 -9.97 4.15 3.88
CA LEU A 105 -10.34 5.23 4.78
C LEU A 105 -10.07 6.62 4.17
N SER A 106 -8.85 6.86 3.70
CA SER A 106 -8.37 8.20 3.38
C SER A 106 -8.94 8.71 2.05
N ASN A 107 -8.88 7.90 0.99
CA ASN A 107 -9.25 8.28 -0.37
C ASN A 107 -10.71 7.91 -0.69
N LYS A 108 -11.17 6.74 -0.24
CA LYS A 108 -12.52 6.24 -0.56
C LYS A 108 -13.58 6.62 0.47
N HIS A 109 -13.18 7.22 1.60
CA HIS A 109 -14.08 7.61 2.70
C HIS A 109 -14.97 6.45 3.18
N MET A 110 -14.46 5.22 3.15
CA MET A 110 -15.23 4.06 3.57
C MET A 110 -15.51 4.12 5.07
N THR A 111 -16.65 3.54 5.47
CA THR A 111 -16.94 3.31 6.87
C THR A 111 -16.06 2.19 7.41
N VAL A 112 -15.87 2.12 8.73
CA VAL A 112 -15.15 1.00 9.36
C VAL A 112 -15.80 -0.34 9.02
N GLU A 113 -17.14 -0.37 8.93
CA GLU A 113 -17.90 -1.57 8.60
C GLU A 113 -17.58 -2.05 7.18
N ASP A 114 -17.60 -1.16 6.21
CA ASP A 114 -17.35 -1.50 4.81
C ASP A 114 -15.88 -1.86 4.57
N ASN A 115 -14.95 -1.16 5.23
CA ASN A 115 -13.53 -1.50 5.15
C ASN A 115 -13.23 -2.88 5.75
N VAL A 116 -13.89 -3.26 6.85
CA VAL A 116 -13.78 -4.61 7.43
C VAL A 116 -14.42 -5.66 6.51
N LYS A 117 -15.51 -5.35 5.81
CA LYS A 117 -16.08 -6.26 4.79
C LYS A 117 -15.11 -6.46 3.64
N GLU A 118 -14.46 -5.42 3.16
CA GLU A 118 -13.44 -5.53 2.10
C GLU A 118 -12.23 -6.34 2.57
N LEU A 119 -11.73 -6.09 3.79
CA LEU A 119 -10.68 -6.90 4.41
C LEU A 119 -11.06 -8.39 4.44
N GLY A 120 -12.29 -8.68 4.88
CA GLY A 120 -12.81 -10.03 4.91
C GLY A 120 -12.79 -10.69 3.53
N ARG A 121 -13.22 -9.98 2.48
CA ARG A 121 -13.19 -10.47 1.09
C ARG A 121 -11.78 -10.76 0.59
N THR A 122 -10.82 -9.87 0.87
CA THR A 122 -9.41 -10.06 0.52
C THR A 122 -8.79 -11.28 1.21
N MET A 123 -9.20 -11.55 2.45
CA MET A 123 -8.69 -12.67 3.24
C MET A 123 -9.41 -14.01 2.97
N VAL A 124 -10.52 -14.03 2.22
CA VAL A 124 -11.16 -15.28 1.80
C VAL A 124 -10.24 -16.00 0.81
N GLY A 125 -9.60 -17.07 1.28
CA GLY A 125 -8.61 -17.86 0.51
C GLY A 125 -7.40 -18.30 1.33
N ILE A 126 -7.18 -17.72 2.52
CA ILE A 126 -6.13 -18.15 3.45
C ILE A 126 -6.50 -19.53 4.04
N GLY A 127 -5.86 -20.60 3.55
CA GLY A 127 -5.94 -21.95 4.15
C GLY A 127 -6.55 -23.08 3.31
N GLU A 128 -6.95 -22.83 2.06
CA GLU A 128 -7.38 -23.90 1.13
C GLU A 128 -6.31 -24.17 0.06
N PRO A 129 -5.68 -25.37 0.03
CA PRO A 129 -4.62 -25.66 -0.94
C PRO A 129 -5.11 -25.78 -2.40
N HIS A 130 -6.41 -25.93 -2.65
CA HIS A 130 -6.93 -26.46 -3.93
C HIS A 130 -8.24 -25.85 -4.45
N SER A 131 -8.76 -24.74 -3.93
CA SER A 131 -9.80 -24.01 -4.66
C SER A 131 -9.10 -23.05 -5.62
N GLY A 132 -9.35 -23.14 -6.93
CA GLY A 132 -8.73 -22.32 -7.98
C GLY A 132 -9.06 -20.82 -7.92
N LYS A 133 -9.24 -20.28 -6.71
CA LYS A 133 -9.33 -18.89 -6.32
C LYS A 133 -8.39 -18.72 -5.12
N SER A 134 -7.07 -18.67 -5.37
CA SER A 134 -6.13 -18.23 -4.35
C SER A 134 -6.56 -16.82 -3.92
N GLY A 135 -6.73 -16.62 -2.62
CA GLY A 135 -6.78 -15.25 -2.09
C GLY A 135 -5.41 -14.60 -2.32
N ASP A 136 -5.37 -13.29 -2.53
CA ASP A 136 -4.13 -12.53 -2.81
C ASP A 136 -3.11 -12.56 -1.64
N LEU A 137 -3.41 -13.30 -0.56
CA LEU A 137 -2.65 -13.41 0.69
C LEU A 137 -2.42 -14.87 1.14
N ASP A 138 -2.45 -15.82 0.20
CA ASP A 138 -2.27 -17.26 0.46
C ASP A 138 -0.91 -17.64 1.09
N PHE A 139 0.05 -16.70 1.12
CA PHE A 139 1.35 -16.83 1.76
C PHE A 139 1.35 -16.71 3.30
N PHE A 140 0.23 -16.38 3.94
CA PHE A 140 0.11 -16.43 5.40
C PHE A 140 -0.45 -17.76 5.89
N SER A 141 0.12 -18.30 6.97
CA SER A 141 -0.54 -19.39 7.72
C SER A 141 -1.81 -18.87 8.41
N VAL A 142 -2.71 -19.78 8.81
CA VAL A 142 -3.94 -19.42 9.54
C VAL A 142 -3.63 -18.63 10.81
N ASP A 143 -2.57 -18.99 11.55
CA ASP A 143 -2.21 -18.28 12.79
C ASP A 143 -1.54 -16.94 12.51
N GLN A 144 -0.74 -16.83 11.44
CA GLN A 144 -0.22 -15.53 10.98
C GLN A 144 -1.36 -14.60 10.55
N ALA A 145 -2.36 -15.11 9.82
CA ALA A 145 -3.52 -14.32 9.41
C ALA A 145 -4.34 -13.83 10.61
N LYS A 146 -4.56 -14.67 11.64
CA LYS A 146 -5.18 -14.23 12.91
C LYS A 146 -4.37 -13.12 13.58
N ALA A 147 -3.04 -13.26 13.62
CA ALA A 147 -2.16 -12.24 14.20
C ALA A 147 -2.24 -10.92 13.43
N VAL A 148 -2.25 -10.98 12.09
CA VAL A 148 -2.45 -9.83 11.20
C VAL A 148 -3.79 -9.15 11.49
N ILE A 149 -4.90 -9.89 11.53
CA ILE A 149 -6.22 -9.34 11.85
C ILE A 149 -6.21 -8.66 13.23
N SER A 150 -5.59 -9.31 14.23
CA SER A 150 -5.48 -8.74 15.57
C SER A 150 -4.68 -7.43 15.59
N TYR A 151 -3.57 -7.38 14.84
CA TYR A 151 -2.77 -6.16 14.71
C TYR A 151 -3.55 -5.04 14.02
N LEU A 152 -4.22 -5.34 12.90
CA LEU A 152 -5.03 -4.36 12.15
C LEU A 152 -6.16 -3.79 13.01
N LYS A 153 -6.76 -4.63 13.86
CA LYS A 153 -7.79 -4.22 14.81
C LYS A 153 -7.27 -3.14 15.76
N ILE A 154 -6.11 -3.35 16.38
CA ILE A 154 -5.56 -2.42 17.38
C ILE A 154 -4.88 -1.19 16.77
N SER A 155 -4.31 -1.31 15.57
CA SER A 155 -3.56 -0.22 14.93
C SER A 155 -4.46 0.76 14.18
N LEU A 156 -5.40 0.28 13.37
CA LEU A 156 -6.25 1.13 12.52
C LEU A 156 -7.72 1.09 12.94
N LEU A 157 -8.31 -0.10 13.03
CA LEU A 157 -9.78 -0.24 13.10
C LEU A 157 -10.37 0.31 14.42
N GLN A 158 -9.68 0.13 15.55
CA GLN A 158 -10.10 0.72 16.83
C GLN A 158 -9.97 2.25 16.86
N HIS A 159 -9.09 2.81 16.04
CA HIS A 159 -8.81 4.24 15.96
C HIS A 159 -9.43 4.92 14.73
N TYR A 160 -10.34 4.22 14.04
CA TYR A 160 -10.85 4.63 12.72
C TYR A 160 -11.40 6.06 12.69
N LYS A 161 -12.14 6.47 13.73
CA LYS A 161 -12.69 7.84 13.84
C LYS A 161 -11.61 8.92 14.00
N LEU A 162 -10.49 8.59 14.65
CA LEU A 162 -9.37 9.53 14.78
C LEU A 162 -8.69 9.72 13.43
N TYR A 163 -8.46 8.63 12.68
CA TYR A 163 -7.91 8.71 11.34
C TYR A 163 -8.87 9.39 10.36
N GLU A 164 -10.19 9.11 10.41
CA GLU A 164 -11.20 9.82 9.61
C GLU A 164 -11.13 11.33 9.86
N TYR A 165 -11.06 11.73 11.13
CA TYR A 165 -10.87 13.12 11.48
C TYR A 165 -9.54 13.70 10.95
N LEU A 166 -8.43 12.97 11.06
CA LEU A 166 -7.14 13.39 10.54
C LEU A 166 -7.17 13.61 9.02
N PHE A 167 -7.85 12.73 8.27
CA PHE A 167 -7.88 12.78 6.81
C PHE A 167 -8.89 13.81 6.27
N HIS A 168 -9.99 14.04 6.98
CA HIS A 168 -11.16 14.75 6.43
C HIS A 168 -11.56 15.99 7.23
N SER A 169 -10.92 16.28 8.36
CA SER A 169 -11.19 17.52 9.11
C SER A 169 -10.56 18.73 8.40
N PRO A 170 -11.27 19.88 8.30
CA PRO A 170 -10.77 21.12 7.67
C PRO A 170 -9.57 21.80 8.38
N ARG A 171 -8.95 21.16 9.38
CA ARG A 171 -8.08 21.83 10.37
C ARG A 171 -6.63 22.09 9.94
N GLU A 172 -6.25 21.82 8.69
CA GLU A 172 -4.98 22.30 8.14
C GLU A 172 -5.07 23.73 7.58
N GLU A 173 -6.03 24.55 8.03
CA GLU A 173 -5.90 26.01 7.90
C GLU A 173 -4.82 26.47 8.89
N LEU A 174 -3.60 26.64 8.38
CA LEU A 174 -2.53 27.40 9.01
C LEU A 174 -3.09 28.70 9.58
N VAL A 175 -3.31 28.74 10.89
CA VAL A 175 -3.49 30.01 11.61
C VAL A 175 -2.12 30.69 11.57
N ILE A 176 -1.87 31.45 10.50
CA ILE A 176 -0.82 32.47 10.49
C ILE A 176 -1.23 33.42 11.60
N GLY A 177 -0.50 33.39 12.72
CA GLY A 177 -0.63 34.40 13.75
C GLY A 177 -0.36 35.76 13.09
N ASP A 178 -1.38 36.61 13.05
CA ASP A 178 -1.23 38.03 12.75
C ASP A 178 -0.33 38.65 13.83
N GLU A 179 0.99 38.56 13.65
CA GLU A 179 1.91 39.45 14.33
C GLU A 179 1.69 40.84 13.74
N ALA A 180 0.93 41.62 14.51
CA ALA A 180 0.49 42.97 14.24
C ALA A 180 1.57 43.82 13.55
N LYS A 181 1.30 44.25 12.32
CA LYS A 181 1.88 45.45 11.74
C LYS A 181 1.46 46.65 12.61
N GLN A 182 2.25 46.97 13.64
CA GLN A 182 2.21 48.31 14.23
C GLN A 182 2.96 49.27 13.31
N THR A 183 2.19 49.82 12.39
CA THR A 183 2.42 51.11 11.77
C THR A 183 2.56 52.16 12.88
N LYS A 184 3.74 52.77 13.04
CA LYS A 184 3.85 54.15 13.50
C LYS A 184 4.58 54.96 12.45
N GLN A 185 3.80 55.71 11.68
CA GLN A 185 4.27 56.82 10.86
C GLN A 185 4.57 58.03 11.76
N VAL A 186 5.72 58.65 11.47
CA VAL A 186 5.99 60.10 11.43
C VAL A 186 5.88 60.90 12.73
N GLN A 187 7.02 61.48 13.15
CA GLN A 187 7.12 62.93 13.37
C GLN A 187 8.55 63.43 13.15
N SER A 188 8.66 64.36 12.20
CA SER A 188 9.78 65.25 11.94
C SER A 188 9.82 66.39 12.96
N ALA A 189 11.00 66.69 13.48
CA ALA A 189 11.45 68.04 13.85
C ALA A 189 12.98 68.05 13.88
#